data_AF-A0A8J7C486-F1
#
_entry.id   AF-A0A8J7C486-F1
#
_cell.length_a   1.000
_cell.length_b   1.000
_cell.length_c   1.000
_cell.angle_alpha   90.00
_cell.angle_beta   90.00
_cell.angle_gamma   90.00
#
_symmetry.space_group_name_H-M   'P 1'
#
loop_
_entity.id
_entity.type
_entity.pdbx_description
1 polymer ?
#
loop_
_entity_poly.entity_id
_entity_poly.type
_entity_poly.pdbx_seq_one_letter_code
_entity_poly.pdbx_strand_id
1 'polypeptide(L)'
;MSQLESTVFFVDRCLGTKRIVEALRNAGITVEVHDDHFPKDAEDVNWLPEVGKKGWVVLTKDARIGKHASERIAVTSAKIKMFVLASQNLSADLMIEAFLIAIVSVQELVRIHLQSI
;
A
#
# COMPACT_ATOMS: atom_id res chain seq x y z
N MET A 1 16.02 4.05 23.63
CA MET A 1 14.62 4.33 23.27
C MET A 1 14.50 4.10 21.77
N SER A 2 14.18 2.88 21.35
CA SER A 2 14.04 2.53 19.93
C SER A 2 12.78 3.20 19.40
N GLN A 3 12.94 4.07 18.40
CA GLN A 3 11.81 4.60 17.65
C GLN A 3 11.04 3.39 17.09
N LEU A 4 9.75 3.28 17.41
CA LEU A 4 8.87 2.38 16.67
C LEU A 4 8.88 2.88 15.24
N GLU A 5 9.62 2.23 14.35
CA GLU A 5 9.59 2.50 12.91
C GLU A 5 8.13 2.41 12.47
N SER A 6 7.50 3.57 12.26
CA SER A 6 6.09 3.65 11.91
C SER A 6 5.91 3.09 10.51
N THR A 7 5.12 2.03 10.36
CA THR A 7 4.78 1.47 9.05
C THR A 7 4.19 2.55 8.15
N VAL A 8 4.87 2.82 7.03
CA VAL A 8 4.40 3.75 6.01
C VAL A 8 3.54 2.99 5.01
N PHE A 9 2.34 3.51 4.75
CA PHE A 9 1.43 2.97 3.74
C PHE A 9 1.51 3.80 2.46
N PHE A 10 1.61 3.12 1.32
CA PHE A 10 1.60 3.73 0.00
C PHE A 10 0.24 3.48 -0.66
N VAL A 11 -0.50 4.55 -0.93
CA VAL A 11 -1.83 4.50 -1.55
C VAL A 11 -1.69 4.56 -3.07
N ASP A 12 -2.05 3.45 -3.70
CA ASP A 12 -2.16 3.33 -5.15
C ASP A 12 -3.22 4.30 -5.70
N ARG A 13 -2.93 4.86 -6.87
CA ARG A 13 -3.77 5.79 -7.60
C ARG A 13 -5.18 5.24 -7.86
N CYS A 14 -5.33 3.92 -8.05
CA CYS A 14 -6.64 3.32 -8.29
C CYS A 14 -7.64 3.53 -7.15
N LEU A 15 -7.17 3.72 -5.89
CA LEU A 15 -8.02 4.02 -4.73
C LEU A 15 -8.60 5.45 -4.79
N GLY A 16 -8.02 6.31 -5.63
CA GLY A 16 -8.75 7.34 -6.35
C GLY A 16 -9.37 8.47 -5.54
N THR A 17 -9.03 8.65 -4.26
CA THR A 17 -9.62 9.75 -3.47
C THR A 17 -8.66 10.37 -2.46
N LYS A 18 -8.60 11.72 -2.49
CA LYS A 18 -8.01 12.51 -1.40
C LYS A 18 -8.65 12.19 -0.05
N ARG A 19 -9.96 11.86 -0.05
CA ARG A 19 -10.72 11.48 1.14
C ARG A 19 -10.16 10.25 1.87
N ILE A 20 -9.75 9.20 1.15
CA ILE A 20 -9.11 8.03 1.80
C ILE A 20 -7.80 8.44 2.46
N VAL A 21 -6.96 9.18 1.74
CA VAL A 21 -5.65 9.62 2.23
C VAL A 21 -5.80 10.51 3.47
N GLU A 22 -6.71 11.48 3.41
CA GLU A 22 -7.03 12.37 4.54
C GLU A 22 -7.58 11.58 5.73
N ALA A 23 -8.49 10.63 5.52
CA ALA A 23 -9.04 9.82 6.61
C ALA A 23 -7.96 8.97 7.30
N LEU A 24 -7.06 8.36 6.53
CA LEU A 24 -5.95 7.58 7.08
C LEU A 24 -4.96 8.47 7.84
N ARG A 25 -4.59 9.63 7.28
CA ARG A 25 -3.72 10.61 7.95
C ARG A 25 -4.34 11.14 9.24
N ASN A 26 -5.64 11.45 9.24
CA ASN A 26 -6.39 11.89 10.42
C ASN A 26 -6.45 10.81 11.52
N ALA A 27 -6.36 9.53 11.14
CA ALA A 27 -6.24 8.41 12.07
C ALA A 27 -4.79 8.18 12.58
N GLY A 28 -3.84 9.08 12.25
CA GLY A 28 -2.45 8.99 12.68
C GLY A 28 -1.59 8.01 11.86
N ILE A 29 -2.11 7.53 10.71
CA ILE A 29 -1.40 6.60 9.85
C ILE A 29 -0.48 7.40 8.93
N THR A 30 0.78 6.96 8.81
CA THR A 30 1.72 7.58 7.87
C THR A 30 1.44 7.09 6.46
N VAL A 31 1.08 8.02 5.56
CA VAL A 31 0.62 7.70 4.21
C VAL A 31 1.34 8.53 3.15
N GLU A 32 1.90 7.82 2.17
CA GLU A 32 2.41 8.32 0.91
C GLU A 32 1.42 7.98 -0.22
N VAL A 33 1.36 8.80 -1.26
CA VAL A 33 0.41 8.63 -2.37
C VAL A 33 1.14 8.55 -3.70
N HIS A 34 0.63 7.76 -4.62
CA HIS A 34 1.29 7.52 -5.91
C HIS A 34 1.67 8.81 -6.66
N ASP A 35 0.71 9.74 -6.81
CA ASP A 35 0.87 10.97 -7.59
C ASP A 35 1.92 11.95 -7.01
N ASP A 36 2.36 11.76 -5.76
CA ASP A 36 3.42 12.58 -5.14
C ASP A 36 4.83 12.07 -5.47
N HIS A 37 4.95 10.80 -5.91
CA HIS A 37 6.25 10.15 -6.16
C HIS A 37 6.46 9.77 -7.64
N PHE A 38 5.39 9.57 -8.40
CA PHE A 38 5.45 9.03 -9.75
C PHE A 38 4.51 9.75 -10.73
N PRO A 39 4.85 9.80 -12.03
CA PRO A 39 3.93 10.22 -13.07
C PRO A 39 2.63 9.42 -13.06
N LYS A 40 1.54 10.05 -13.45
CA LYS A 40 0.19 9.44 -13.45
C LYS A 40 0.11 8.13 -14.25
N ASP A 41 0.87 8.03 -15.33
CA ASP A 41 0.95 6.91 -16.27
C ASP A 41 2.12 5.96 -15.98
N ALA A 42 2.75 6.06 -14.81
CA ALA A 42 3.82 5.15 -14.42
C ALA A 42 3.33 3.69 -14.40
N GLU A 43 4.01 2.84 -15.16
CA GLU A 43 3.76 1.40 -15.16
C GLU A 43 4.16 0.77 -13.83
N ASP A 44 3.46 -0.29 -13.42
CA ASP A 44 3.69 -1.04 -12.19
C ASP A 44 5.14 -1.46 -12.00
N VAL A 45 5.80 -1.88 -13.09
CA VAL A 45 7.22 -2.29 -13.10
C VAL A 45 8.19 -1.17 -12.69
N ASN A 46 7.79 0.09 -12.79
CA ASN A 46 8.65 1.24 -12.50
C ASN A 46 8.50 1.72 -11.04
N TRP A 47 7.28 1.70 -10.49
CA TRP A 47 7.04 2.26 -9.15
C TRP A 47 7.06 1.20 -8.03
N LEU A 48 6.60 -0.03 -8.31
CA LEU A 48 6.56 -1.10 -7.30
C LEU A 48 7.93 -1.40 -6.67
N PRO A 49 9.04 -1.53 -7.46
CA PRO A 49 10.35 -1.79 -6.87
C PRO A 49 10.83 -0.65 -5.97
N GLU A 50 10.54 0.60 -6.31
CA GLU A 50 10.94 1.77 -5.53
C GLU A 50 10.17 1.83 -4.20
N VAL A 51 8.86 1.54 -4.22
CA VAL A 51 8.05 1.42 -3.00
C VAL A 51 8.54 0.27 -2.12
N GLY A 52 8.90 -0.87 -2.73
CA GLY A 52 9.50 -2.01 -2.04
C GLY A 52 10.84 -1.71 -1.38
N LYS A 53 11.76 -1.00 -2.08
CA LYS A 53 13.05 -0.55 -1.52
C LYS A 53 12.89 0.35 -0.30
N LYS A 54 11.84 1.17 -0.27
CA LYS A 54 11.51 2.04 0.88
C LYS A 54 10.82 1.27 2.02
N GLY A 55 10.49 0.00 1.83
CA GLY A 55 9.80 -0.83 2.84
C GLY A 55 8.34 -0.44 3.07
N TRP A 56 7.75 0.34 2.17
CA TRP A 56 6.38 0.82 2.29
C TRP A 56 5.38 -0.29 1.96
N VAL A 57 4.22 -0.24 2.61
CA VAL A 57 3.14 -1.21 2.43
C VAL A 57 2.14 -0.67 1.43
N VAL A 58 1.97 -1.34 0.29
CA VAL A 58 1.04 -0.92 -0.78
C VAL A 58 -0.40 -1.21 -0.37
N LEU A 59 -1.26 -0.21 -0.48
CA LEU A 59 -2.71 -0.33 -0.46
C LEU A 59 -3.23 -0.13 -1.88
N THR A 60 -3.96 -1.12 -2.40
CA THR A 60 -4.55 -1.05 -3.75
C THR A 60 -5.92 -1.71 -3.77
N LYS A 61 -6.75 -1.41 -4.77
CA LYS A 61 -7.93 -2.20 -5.13
C LYS A 61 -7.80 -2.86 -6.51
N ASP A 62 -6.67 -2.67 -7.18
CA ASP A 62 -6.43 -3.29 -8.47
C ASP A 62 -5.90 -4.72 -8.25
N ALA A 63 -6.81 -5.69 -8.38
CA ALA A 63 -6.50 -7.10 -8.29
C ALA A 63 -5.73 -7.65 -9.52
N ARG A 64 -5.31 -6.78 -10.46
CA ARG A 64 -4.50 -7.13 -11.62
C ARG A 64 -3.03 -6.82 -11.44
N ILE A 65 -2.67 -6.00 -10.45
CA ILE A 65 -1.26 -5.75 -10.08
C ILE A 65 -0.58 -7.09 -9.80
N GLY A 66 0.43 -7.42 -10.60
CA GLY A 66 1.19 -8.67 -10.50
C GLY A 66 0.58 -9.90 -11.20
N LYS A 67 -0.48 -9.76 -12.01
CA LYS A 67 -1.06 -10.88 -12.78
C LYS A 67 -0.31 -11.23 -14.07
N HIS A 68 0.45 -10.32 -14.68
CA HIS A 68 1.21 -10.66 -15.87
C HIS A 68 2.49 -11.42 -15.50
N ALA A 69 2.67 -12.62 -16.08
CA ALA A 69 3.74 -13.55 -15.70
C ALA A 69 5.16 -13.01 -15.92
N SER A 70 5.33 -12.05 -16.84
CA SER A 70 6.57 -11.30 -17.07
C SER A 70 6.86 -10.23 -16.01
N GLU A 71 5.83 -9.70 -15.33
CA GLU A 71 5.97 -8.71 -14.24
C GLU A 71 6.27 -9.37 -12.89
N ARG A 72 5.87 -10.64 -12.70
CA ARG A 72 6.09 -11.41 -11.47
C ARG A 72 7.57 -11.54 -11.08
N ILE A 73 8.52 -11.54 -12.02
CA ILE A 73 9.95 -11.69 -11.68
C ILE A 73 10.53 -10.38 -11.09
N ALA A 74 10.01 -9.22 -11.52
CA ALA A 74 10.41 -7.92 -10.98
C ALA A 74 9.69 -7.58 -9.66
N VAL A 75 8.40 -7.92 -9.54
CA VAL A 75 7.61 -7.69 -8.31
C VAL A 75 8.03 -8.64 -7.17
N THR A 76 8.42 -9.89 -7.46
CA THR A 76 8.80 -10.88 -6.44
C THR A 76 10.21 -10.66 -5.87
N SER A 77 11.10 -9.96 -6.59
CA SER A 77 12.47 -9.70 -6.12
C SER A 77 12.57 -8.54 -5.12
N ALA A 78 11.54 -7.70 -5.00
CA ALA A 78 11.56 -6.49 -4.17
C ALA A 78 10.94 -6.64 -2.76
N LYS A 79 10.57 -7.85 -2.32
CA LYS A 79 9.95 -8.11 -0.99
C LYS A 79 8.79 -7.17 -0.65
N ILE A 80 7.99 -6.81 -1.65
CA ILE A 80 6.89 -5.85 -1.51
C ILE A 80 5.82 -6.43 -0.60
N LYS A 81 5.34 -5.61 0.33
CA LYS A 81 4.17 -5.91 1.18
C LYS A 81 2.98 -5.18 0.59
N MET A 82 1.94 -5.91 0.25
CA MET A 82 0.78 -5.35 -0.44
C MET A 82 -0.52 -5.91 0.14
N PHE A 83 -1.51 -5.04 0.31
CA PHE A 83 -2.87 -5.39 0.70
C PHE A 83 -3.84 -4.90 -0.38
N VAL A 84 -4.61 -5.85 -0.90
CA VAL A 84 -5.58 -5.63 -1.97
C VAL A 84 -6.98 -5.61 -1.38
N LEU A 85 -7.69 -4.51 -1.58
CA LEU A 85 -9.11 -4.42 -1.32
C LEU A 85 -9.86 -5.21 -2.41
N ALA A 86 -10.36 -6.39 -2.04
CA ALA A 86 -10.92 -7.35 -3.01
C ALA A 86 -12.24 -6.89 -3.67
N SER A 87 -12.96 -5.94 -3.06
CA SER A 87 -14.23 -5.45 -3.60
C SER A 87 -14.04 -4.22 -4.48
N GLN A 88 -14.37 -4.35 -5.77
CA GLN A 88 -14.15 -3.29 -6.77
C GLN A 88 -15.21 -2.17 -6.74
N ASN A 89 -16.38 -2.42 -6.12
CA ASN A 89 -17.55 -1.51 -6.13
C ASN A 89 -17.89 -0.93 -4.75
N LEU A 90 -16.89 -0.68 -3.89
CA LEU A 90 -17.12 0.01 -2.63
C LEU A 90 -17.15 1.53 -2.80
N SER A 91 -18.04 2.20 -2.07
CA SER A 91 -17.99 3.65 -1.90
C SER A 91 -16.71 4.05 -1.16
N ALA A 92 -16.29 5.31 -1.30
CA ALA A 92 -15.12 5.81 -0.59
C ALA A 92 -15.24 5.64 0.94
N ASP A 93 -16.44 5.82 1.48
CA ASP A 93 -16.69 5.70 2.93
C ASP A 93 -16.50 4.25 3.41
N LEU A 94 -17.00 3.27 2.67
CA LEU A 94 -16.80 1.85 2.99
C LEU A 94 -15.34 1.43 2.82
N MET A 95 -14.62 2.01 1.85
CA MET A 95 -13.18 1.77 1.70
C MET A 95 -12.41 2.32 2.91
N ILE A 96 -12.73 3.53 3.36
CA ILE A 96 -12.12 4.15 4.55
C ILE A 96 -12.35 3.27 5.77
N GLU A 97 -13.60 2.87 6.02
CA GLU A 97 -13.95 2.01 7.14
C GLU A 97 -13.18 0.69 7.10
N ALA A 98 -13.16 0.01 5.94
CA ALA A 98 -12.44 -1.24 5.76
C ALA A 98 -10.94 -1.09 6.04
N PHE A 99 -10.31 -0.02 5.54
CA PHE A 99 -8.88 0.23 5.81
C PHE A 99 -8.65 0.53 7.29
N LEU A 100 -9.45 1.38 7.93
CA LEU A 100 -9.27 1.72 9.35
C LEU A 100 -9.44 0.50 10.27
N ILE A 101 -10.36 -0.41 9.95
CA ILE A 101 -10.51 -1.68 10.67
C ILE A 101 -9.29 -2.59 10.46
N ALA A 102 -8.81 -2.69 9.22
CA ALA A 102 -7.74 -3.62 8.88
C ALA A 102 -6.34 -3.12 9.28
N ILE A 103 -6.11 -1.80 9.32
CA ILE A 103 -4.76 -1.21 9.39
C ILE A 103 -3.98 -1.66 10.62
N VAL A 104 -4.66 -1.84 11.77
CA VAL A 104 -4.02 -2.26 13.03
C VAL A 104 -3.49 -3.69 12.89
N SER A 105 -4.31 -4.60 12.38
CA SER A 105 -3.92 -5.98 12.11
C SER A 105 -2.81 -6.07 11.07
N VAL A 106 -2.86 -5.20 10.05
CA VAL A 106 -1.81 -5.10 9.03
C VAL A 106 -0.49 -4.63 9.64
N GLN A 107 -0.51 -3.58 10.46
CA GLN A 107 0.69 -3.08 11.13
C GLN A 107 1.34 -4.15 12.01
N GLU A 108 0.53 -4.91 12.77
CA GLU A 108 1.05 -6.00 13.61
C GLU A 108 1.61 -7.15 12.76
N LEU A 109 0.94 -7.53 11.66
CA LEU A 109 1.44 -8.56 10.74
C LEU A 109 2.78 -8.15 10.13
N VAL A 110 2.88 -6.90 9.68
CA VAL A 110 4.11 -6.33 9.12
C VAL A 110 5.23 -6.31 10.16
N ARG A 111 4.92 -5.99 11.42
CA ARG A 111 5.86 -5.98 12.54
C ARG A 111 6.41 -7.37 12.85
N ILE A 112 5.55 -8.38 12.96
CA ILE A 112 5.94 -9.78 13.24
C ILE A 112 6.87 -10.30 12.13
N HIS A 113 6.59 -9.98 10.87
CA HIS A 113 7.36 -10.47 9.73
C HIS A 113 8.60 -9.62 9.40
N LEU A 114 8.83 -8.49 10.09
CA LEU A 114 10.06 -7.70 9.98
C LEU A 114 11.21 -8.24 10.85
N GLN A 115 10.93 -9.09 11.85
CA GLN A 115 11.94 -9.62 12.78
C GLN A 115 12.54 -10.98 12.37
N SER A 116 12.07 -11.59 11.27
CA SER A 116 12.42 -12.96 10.88
C SER A 116 13.23 -13.05 9.57
N ILE A 117 13.91 -11.99 9.15
CA ILE A 117 14.70 -11.95 7.90
C ILE A 117 16.13 -11.50 8.19
#